data_AF-A0A2V8C1R9-F1
#
_entry.id   AF-A0A2V8C1R9-F1
#
_cell.length_a   1.000
_cell.length_b   1.000
_cell.length_c   1.000
_cell.angle_alpha   90.00
_cell.angle_beta   90.00
_cell.angle_gamma   90.00
#
_symmetry.space_group_name_H-M   'P 1'
#
loop_
_entity.id
_entity.type
_entity.pdbx_description
1 polymer ?
#
loop_
_entity_poly.entity_id
_entity_poly.type
_entity_poly.pdbx_seq_one_letter_code
_entity_poly.pdbx_strand_id
1 'polypeptide(L)'
;MSMKKTILSAGLTAAAAALAMALVLPSSSRLSPIPALLADSTSCNLSQYKAAQGLTAAMEQNLLVVSWSGQNGADLRAQYGVDNGQPILRELAIKKAGGAWTTLGRNLTPEYHVVSGVRRMALDQANPLRAAGIELTEEVINKNRWYAFWDAPLVMPGSQELQDEAAWQRSRQGGGNGAGRGGGRGQDPQAVLQPNRTVGPQRTPSEIRRADSSFHTTSCSVKTDGASLIVTFPGLSVGIF
;
A
#
# COMPACT_ATOMS: atom_id res chain seq x y z
N MET A 1 41.97 -5.40 -60.08
CA MET A 1 43.07 -4.41 -60.22
C MET A 1 42.83 -3.35 -59.15
N SER A 2 43.57 -3.38 -58.03
CA SER A 2 44.78 -2.56 -57.78
C SER A 2 44.42 -1.06 -57.72
N MET A 3 44.72 -0.24 -56.70
CA MET A 3 45.68 -0.32 -55.60
C MET A 3 45.43 0.86 -54.60
N LYS A 4 45.60 0.58 -53.30
CA LYS A 4 46.35 1.32 -52.26
C LYS A 4 46.22 2.85 -52.03
N LYS A 5 45.80 3.15 -50.78
CA LYS A 5 46.39 4.01 -49.72
C LYS A 5 47.27 5.22 -50.10
N THR A 6 47.05 6.34 -49.40
CA THR A 6 48.13 7.29 -49.06
C THR A 6 47.93 7.85 -47.64
N ILE A 7 48.96 7.67 -46.82
CA ILE A 7 49.21 8.29 -45.52
C ILE A 7 50.22 9.41 -45.79
N LEU A 8 50.09 10.57 -45.14
CA LEU A 8 51.18 11.55 -45.03
C LEU A 8 51.27 12.06 -43.60
N SER A 9 52.41 11.77 -42.99
CA SER A 9 52.91 12.31 -41.74
C SER A 9 54.04 13.29 -42.08
N ALA A 10 54.09 14.44 -41.41
CA ALA A 10 55.25 15.32 -41.28
C ALA A 10 55.01 16.15 -40.00
N GLY A 11 55.93 16.43 -39.11
CA GLY A 11 57.38 16.30 -39.06
C GLY A 11 57.84 17.34 -38.03
N LEU A 12 58.61 16.92 -37.03
CA LEU A 12 59.15 17.77 -35.97
C LEU A 12 60.04 18.88 -36.53
N THR A 13 59.93 20.09 -35.98
CA THR A 13 61.06 21.01 -35.83
C THR A 13 61.08 21.56 -34.41
N ALA A 14 62.26 21.51 -33.80
CA ALA A 14 62.55 22.05 -32.48
C ALA A 14 63.35 23.36 -32.65
N ALA A 15 63.02 24.41 -31.88
CA ALA A 15 63.95 25.49 -31.55
C ALA A 15 63.51 26.25 -30.29
N ALA A 16 64.30 26.07 -29.23
CA ALA A 16 64.73 27.00 -28.17
C ALA A 16 63.80 28.10 -27.62
N ALA A 17 63.35 27.85 -26.38
CA ALA A 17 63.42 28.69 -25.17
C ALA A 17 63.41 30.24 -25.24
N ALA A 18 62.35 30.82 -24.68
CA ALA A 18 62.44 32.01 -23.83
C ALA A 18 61.53 31.79 -22.60
N LEU A 19 62.13 31.77 -21.40
CA LEU A 19 61.43 31.63 -20.12
C LEU A 19 60.62 32.89 -19.81
N ALA A 20 59.31 32.73 -19.65
CA ALA A 20 58.49 33.62 -18.83
C ALA A 20 57.78 32.75 -17.78
N MET A 21 58.29 32.78 -16.54
CA MET A 21 57.66 32.14 -15.39
C MET A 21 56.36 32.88 -15.03
N ALA A 22 55.24 32.43 -15.58
CA ALA A 22 53.93 32.67 -14.99
C ALA A 22 53.62 31.50 -14.04
N LEU A 23 53.52 31.76 -12.74
CA LEU A 23 53.02 30.79 -11.77
C LEU A 23 51.56 30.46 -12.10
N VAL A 24 51.33 29.39 -12.85
CA VAL A 24 50.02 28.75 -12.96
C VAL A 24 49.91 27.80 -11.77
N LEU A 25 49.19 28.22 -10.74
CA LEU A 25 48.74 27.33 -9.67
C LEU A 25 47.86 26.24 -10.30
N PRO A 26 48.17 24.93 -10.15
CA PRO A 26 47.24 23.89 -10.57
C PRO A 26 46.04 23.91 -9.61
N SER A 27 44.93 24.47 -10.05
CA SER A 27 43.63 24.31 -9.39
C SER A 27 43.29 22.82 -9.38
N SER A 28 43.66 22.17 -8.28
CA SER A 28 43.34 20.78 -8.01
C SER A 28 41.85 20.71 -7.64
N SER A 29 40.99 20.66 -8.64
CA SER A 29 39.57 20.38 -8.47
C SER A 29 39.43 18.98 -7.88
N ARG A 30 39.32 18.88 -6.55
CA ARG A 30 38.92 17.63 -5.88
C ARG A 30 37.50 17.32 -6.33
N LEU A 31 37.35 16.37 -7.25
CA LEU A 31 36.07 15.71 -7.47
C LEU A 31 35.69 15.02 -6.16
N SER A 32 34.76 15.61 -5.41
CA SER A 32 34.10 14.89 -4.34
C SER A 32 33.41 13.67 -4.96
N PRO A 33 33.66 12.44 -4.49
CA PRO A 33 32.90 11.29 -4.94
C PRO A 33 31.44 11.54 -4.57
N ILE A 34 30.56 11.53 -5.57
CA ILE A 34 29.12 11.46 -5.35
C ILE A 34 28.89 10.15 -4.60
N PRO A 35 28.27 10.15 -3.40
CA PRO A 35 27.91 8.90 -2.75
C PRO A 35 26.94 8.16 -3.67
N ALA A 36 27.40 7.06 -4.25
CA ALA A 36 26.51 6.10 -4.87
C ALA A 36 25.67 5.50 -3.75
N LEU A 37 24.40 5.89 -3.65
CA LEU A 37 23.42 5.14 -2.88
C LEU A 37 23.39 3.73 -3.49
N LEU A 38 24.00 2.77 -2.79
CA LEU A 38 23.89 1.37 -3.14
C LEU A 38 22.44 0.99 -2.87
N ALA A 39 21.65 0.89 -3.94
CA ALA A 39 20.38 0.18 -3.84
C ALA A 39 20.72 -1.25 -3.41
N ASP A 40 20.18 -1.68 -2.27
CA ASP A 40 20.34 -3.06 -1.82
C ASP A 40 19.92 -4.00 -2.95
N SER A 41 20.82 -4.89 -3.34
CA SER A 41 20.53 -5.87 -4.39
C SER A 41 19.37 -6.72 -3.95
N THR A 42 18.19 -6.51 -4.54
CA THR A 42 17.02 -7.31 -4.21
C THR A 42 17.18 -8.65 -4.88
N SER A 43 17.33 -9.72 -4.10
CA SER A 43 17.35 -11.09 -4.60
C SER A 43 15.96 -11.69 -4.44
N CYS A 44 15.31 -12.05 -5.54
CA CYS A 44 14.03 -12.74 -5.49
C CYS A 44 14.16 -14.20 -5.86
N ASN A 45 13.58 -15.08 -5.04
CA ASN A 45 13.50 -16.51 -5.32
C ASN A 45 12.31 -16.79 -6.25
N LEU A 46 12.58 -17.26 -7.47
CA LEU A 46 11.57 -17.61 -8.49
C LEU A 46 11.34 -19.14 -8.61
N SER A 47 11.82 -19.96 -7.66
CA SER A 47 11.71 -21.43 -7.75
C SER A 47 10.27 -21.96 -7.82
N GLN A 48 9.30 -21.22 -7.30
CA GLN A 48 7.87 -21.56 -7.34
C GLN A 48 7.10 -20.79 -8.43
N TYR A 49 7.80 -19.98 -9.23
CA TYR A 49 7.21 -19.25 -10.34
C TYR A 49 7.14 -20.13 -11.59
N LYS A 50 5.99 -20.06 -12.25
CA LYS A 50 5.72 -20.66 -13.55
C LYS A 50 5.23 -19.57 -14.47
N ALA A 51 5.94 -19.35 -15.57
CA ALA A 51 5.55 -18.36 -16.57
C ALA A 51 4.18 -18.71 -17.17
N ALA A 52 3.34 -17.69 -17.33
CA ALA A 52 2.07 -17.80 -18.02
C ALA A 52 2.03 -16.82 -19.19
N GLN A 53 1.23 -17.13 -20.21
CA GLN A 53 1.04 -16.21 -21.32
C GLN A 53 0.38 -14.92 -20.81
N GLY A 54 0.98 -13.78 -21.11
CA GLY A 54 0.46 -12.47 -20.69
C GLY A 54 0.64 -12.16 -19.20
N LEU A 55 1.42 -12.96 -18.45
CA LEU A 55 1.83 -12.66 -17.07
C LEU A 55 3.20 -13.28 -16.79
N THR A 56 4.21 -12.44 -16.68
CA THR A 56 5.60 -12.85 -16.51
C THR A 56 6.27 -12.12 -15.37
N ALA A 57 7.28 -12.77 -14.77
CA ALA A 57 8.20 -12.17 -13.83
C ALA A 57 9.65 -12.56 -14.15
N ALA A 58 10.56 -11.60 -14.02
CA ALA A 58 11.99 -11.80 -14.22
C ALA A 58 12.80 -10.84 -13.33
N MET A 59 14.04 -11.23 -13.01
CA MET A 59 15.00 -10.33 -12.38
C MET A 59 15.76 -9.55 -13.46
N GLU A 60 15.69 -8.23 -13.40
CA GLU A 60 16.40 -7.31 -14.30
C GLU A 60 17.10 -6.23 -13.47
N GLN A 61 18.43 -6.10 -13.60
CA GLN A 61 19.20 -5.02 -12.94
C GLN A 61 18.92 -4.90 -11.42
N ASN A 62 18.83 -6.04 -10.71
CA ASN A 62 18.48 -6.15 -9.29
C ASN A 62 17.05 -5.72 -8.92
N LEU A 63 16.17 -5.56 -9.89
CA LEU A 63 14.73 -5.34 -9.70
C LEU A 63 13.96 -6.58 -10.15
N LEU A 64 12.89 -6.89 -9.42
CA LEU A 64 11.91 -7.84 -9.91
C LEU A 64 10.96 -7.10 -10.85
N VAL A 65 10.99 -7.45 -12.13
CA VAL A 65 10.09 -6.92 -13.14
C VAL A 65 8.94 -7.90 -13.34
N VAL A 66 7.73 -7.46 -13.06
CA VAL A 66 6.49 -8.19 -13.35
C VAL A 66 5.78 -7.47 -14.49
N SER A 67 5.48 -8.20 -15.57
CA SER A 67 4.77 -7.66 -16.73
C SER A 67 3.51 -8.46 -16.99
N TRP A 68 2.41 -7.80 -17.34
CA TRP A 68 1.16 -8.48 -17.64
C TRP A 68 0.31 -7.75 -18.67
N SER A 69 -0.50 -8.51 -19.39
CA SER A 69 -1.52 -7.97 -20.28
C SER A 69 -2.70 -7.48 -19.44
N GLY A 70 -3.03 -6.20 -19.60
CA GLY A 70 -4.19 -5.56 -19.02
C GLY A 70 -5.40 -5.56 -19.94
N GLN A 71 -6.38 -4.73 -19.60
CA GLN A 71 -7.58 -4.55 -20.43
C GLN A 71 -7.27 -3.71 -21.69
N ASN A 72 -8.12 -3.82 -22.71
CA ASN A 72 -8.03 -3.04 -23.95
C ASN A 72 -6.68 -3.14 -24.69
N GLY A 73 -6.02 -4.30 -24.59
CA GLY A 73 -4.72 -4.54 -25.24
C GLY A 73 -3.57 -3.70 -24.65
N ALA A 74 -3.74 -3.17 -23.44
CA ALA A 74 -2.66 -2.50 -22.74
C ALA A 74 -1.69 -3.52 -22.11
N ASP A 75 -0.40 -3.20 -22.10
CA ASP A 75 0.60 -3.91 -21.30
C ASP A 75 0.87 -3.12 -20.03
N LEU A 76 1.00 -3.81 -18.90
CA LEU A 76 1.40 -3.22 -17.63
C LEU A 76 2.73 -3.81 -17.17
N ARG A 77 3.47 -3.01 -16.42
CA ARG A 77 4.75 -3.39 -15.84
C ARG A 77 4.90 -2.78 -14.45
N ALA A 78 5.33 -3.60 -13.51
CA ALA A 78 5.71 -3.23 -12.16
C ALA A 78 7.17 -3.62 -11.93
N GLN A 79 7.99 -2.68 -11.46
CA GLN A 79 9.38 -2.91 -11.08
C GLN A 79 9.51 -2.81 -9.57
N TYR A 80 9.67 -3.94 -8.91
CA TYR A 80 9.83 -4.02 -7.46
C TYR A 80 11.30 -4.04 -7.08
N GLY A 81 11.61 -3.43 -5.94
CA GLY A 81 12.91 -3.53 -5.31
C GLY A 81 12.79 -3.36 -3.80
N VAL A 82 13.93 -3.23 -3.16
CA VAL A 82 14.10 -2.90 -1.75
C VAL A 82 14.89 -1.60 -1.64
N ASP A 83 14.52 -0.77 -0.68
CA ASP A 83 15.22 0.45 -0.29
C ASP A 83 15.38 0.48 1.23
N ASN A 84 16.61 0.40 1.73
CA ASN A 84 16.89 0.44 3.18
C ASN A 84 16.03 -0.56 3.99
N GLY A 85 15.87 -1.78 3.48
CA GLY A 85 15.04 -2.81 4.12
C GLY A 85 13.53 -2.71 3.84
N GLN A 86 13.06 -1.67 3.16
CA GLN A 86 11.64 -1.46 2.83
C GLN A 86 11.34 -1.87 1.39
N PRO A 87 10.31 -2.72 1.14
CA PRO A 87 9.83 -2.99 -0.21
C PRO A 87 9.36 -1.71 -0.90
N ILE A 88 9.70 -1.56 -2.17
CA ILE A 88 9.31 -0.40 -2.96
C ILE A 88 8.93 -0.80 -4.38
N LEU A 89 7.88 -0.17 -4.91
CA LEU A 89 7.56 -0.20 -6.33
C LEU A 89 8.27 0.96 -7.01
N ARG A 90 9.46 0.68 -7.56
CA ARG A 90 10.31 1.67 -8.24
C ARG A 90 9.59 2.32 -9.40
N GLU A 91 8.86 1.52 -10.18
CA GLU A 91 8.01 2.01 -11.25
C GLU A 91 6.77 1.13 -11.41
N LEU A 92 5.61 1.77 -11.54
CA LEU A 92 4.41 1.20 -12.15
C LEU A 92 4.18 1.91 -13.47
N ALA A 93 4.09 1.17 -14.57
CA ALA A 93 3.92 1.73 -15.90
C ALA A 93 2.86 0.98 -16.71
N ILE A 94 2.27 1.69 -17.66
CA ILE A 94 1.34 1.17 -18.63
C ILE A 94 1.78 1.55 -20.04
N LYS A 95 1.61 0.64 -20.99
CA LYS A 95 1.73 0.89 -22.42
C LYS A 95 0.38 0.57 -23.05
N LYS A 96 -0.31 1.59 -23.54
CA LYS A 96 -1.56 1.40 -24.30
C LYS A 96 -1.25 0.68 -25.62
N ALA A 97 -2.25 0.03 -26.21
CA ALA A 97 -2.11 -0.67 -27.50
C ALA A 97 -1.46 0.25 -28.56
N GLY A 98 -0.33 -0.18 -29.12
CA GLY A 98 0.44 0.58 -30.12
C GLY A 98 1.14 1.86 -29.61
N GLY A 99 1.08 2.15 -28.31
CA GLY A 99 1.64 3.35 -27.70
C GLY A 99 3.03 3.15 -27.09
N ALA A 100 3.54 4.21 -26.47
CA ALA A 100 4.75 4.19 -25.65
C ALA A 100 4.42 3.84 -24.18
N TRP A 101 5.43 3.39 -23.44
CA TRP A 101 5.33 3.24 -21.99
C TRP A 101 5.10 4.60 -21.32
N THR A 102 4.13 4.65 -20.42
CA THR A 102 3.79 5.81 -19.59
C THR A 102 3.85 5.38 -18.13
N THR A 103 4.57 6.13 -17.31
CA THR A 103 4.66 5.86 -15.88
C THR A 103 3.37 6.29 -15.17
N LEU A 104 2.80 5.39 -14.37
CA LEU A 104 1.64 5.63 -13.49
C LEU A 104 2.08 6.04 -12.08
N GLY A 105 3.22 5.54 -11.61
CA GLY A 105 3.77 5.88 -10.30
C GLY A 105 5.23 5.48 -10.18
N ARG A 106 5.95 6.14 -9.27
CA ARG A 106 7.37 5.87 -8.98
C ARG A 106 7.63 5.89 -7.49
N ASN A 107 8.56 5.05 -7.06
CA ASN A 107 9.04 4.97 -5.68
C ASN A 107 7.89 4.86 -4.66
N LEU A 108 6.90 4.02 -4.96
CA LEU A 108 5.75 3.83 -4.08
C LEU A 108 6.09 2.83 -2.99
N THR A 109 5.85 3.18 -1.74
CA THR A 109 6.04 2.32 -0.57
C THR A 109 4.70 1.81 -0.06
N PRO A 110 4.60 0.54 0.38
CA PRO A 110 3.42 0.06 1.05
C PRO A 110 3.34 0.63 2.47
N GLU A 111 2.17 1.14 2.84
CA GLU A 111 1.86 1.67 4.17
C GLU A 111 0.63 0.96 4.73
N TYR A 112 0.74 0.44 5.95
CA TYR A 112 -0.38 -0.14 6.68
C TYR A 112 -0.53 0.56 8.02
N HIS A 113 -1.76 0.99 8.29
CA HIS A 113 -2.16 1.51 9.59
C HIS A 113 -3.13 0.53 10.21
N VAL A 114 -2.82 0.06 11.42
CA VAL A 114 -3.68 -0.83 12.17
C VAL A 114 -4.26 -0.11 13.37
N VAL A 115 -5.56 -0.29 13.52
CA VAL A 115 -6.31 0.11 14.70
C VAL A 115 -6.90 -1.16 15.29
N SER A 116 -6.53 -1.47 16.52
CA SER A 116 -7.11 -2.56 17.28
C SER A 116 -7.86 -2.02 18.49
N GLY A 117 -8.84 -2.76 18.94
CA GLY A 117 -9.65 -2.43 20.10
C GLY A 117 -9.97 -3.66 20.93
N VAL A 118 -10.29 -3.47 22.20
CA VAL A 118 -10.81 -4.56 23.04
C VAL A 118 -12.16 -5.04 22.48
N ARG A 119 -12.36 -6.36 22.48
CA ARG A 119 -13.62 -7.02 22.08
C ARG A 119 -14.82 -6.40 22.81
N ARG A 120 -15.97 -6.26 22.15
CA ARG A 120 -17.24 -5.81 22.73
C ARG A 120 -18.37 -6.75 22.37
N MET A 121 -19.32 -6.89 23.29
CA MET A 121 -20.60 -7.53 23.00
C MET A 121 -21.53 -6.52 22.31
N ALA A 122 -22.21 -6.95 21.25
CA ALA A 122 -23.25 -6.14 20.62
C ALA A 122 -24.52 -6.11 21.50
N LEU A 123 -25.31 -5.04 21.42
CA LEU A 123 -26.46 -4.85 22.33
C LEU A 123 -27.55 -5.92 22.18
N ASP A 124 -27.70 -6.50 20.99
CA ASP A 124 -28.62 -7.61 20.71
C ASP A 124 -28.18 -8.92 21.37
N GLN A 125 -26.87 -9.16 21.45
CA GLN A 125 -26.29 -10.31 22.14
C GLN A 125 -26.39 -10.19 23.65
N ALA A 126 -26.64 -8.98 24.18
CA ALA A 126 -26.90 -8.76 25.60
C ALA A 126 -28.38 -8.98 25.99
N ASN A 127 -29.28 -9.22 25.03
CA ASN A 127 -30.71 -9.44 25.30
C ASN A 127 -31.00 -10.61 26.26
N PRO A 128 -30.30 -11.77 26.19
CA PRO A 128 -30.51 -12.85 27.15
C PRO A 128 -30.20 -12.45 28.60
N LEU A 129 -29.15 -11.64 28.82
CA LEU A 129 -28.80 -11.12 30.14
C LEU A 129 -29.92 -10.21 30.66
N ARG A 130 -30.43 -9.32 29.81
CA ARG A 130 -31.56 -8.46 30.14
C ARG A 130 -32.82 -9.26 30.46
N ALA A 131 -33.13 -10.28 29.65
CA ALA A 131 -34.27 -11.16 29.86
C ALA A 131 -34.18 -11.97 31.17
N ALA A 132 -32.96 -12.27 31.62
CA ALA A 132 -32.69 -12.89 32.91
C ALA A 132 -32.73 -11.90 34.10
N GLY A 133 -33.10 -10.63 33.88
CA GLY A 133 -33.14 -9.60 34.92
C GLY A 133 -31.76 -9.10 35.35
N ILE A 134 -30.70 -9.42 34.60
CA ILE A 134 -29.35 -8.94 34.88
C ILE A 134 -29.20 -7.54 34.27
N GLU A 135 -28.83 -6.57 35.12
CA GLU A 135 -28.52 -5.22 34.67
C GLU A 135 -27.29 -5.22 33.75
N LEU A 136 -27.40 -4.54 32.60
CA LEU A 136 -26.33 -4.44 31.61
C LEU A 136 -25.32 -3.35 31.98
N THR A 137 -24.58 -3.57 33.05
CA THR A 137 -23.47 -2.69 33.45
C THR A 137 -22.24 -2.94 32.57
N GLU A 138 -21.29 -1.99 32.55
CA GLU A 138 -20.03 -2.17 31.82
C GLU A 138 -19.24 -3.40 32.31
N GLU A 139 -19.22 -3.65 33.62
CA GLU A 139 -18.61 -4.84 34.25
C GLU A 139 -19.23 -6.13 33.69
N VAL A 140 -20.56 -6.21 33.65
CA VAL A 140 -21.30 -7.39 33.15
C VAL A 140 -21.03 -7.61 31.66
N ILE A 141 -21.04 -6.54 30.86
CA ILE A 141 -20.71 -6.62 29.43
C ILE A 141 -19.27 -7.06 29.22
N ASN A 142 -18.31 -6.50 29.98
CA ASN A 142 -16.90 -6.83 29.88
C ASN A 142 -16.59 -8.26 30.32
N LYS A 143 -17.29 -8.78 31.33
CA LYS A 143 -17.18 -10.19 31.74
C LYS A 143 -17.73 -11.13 30.67
N ASN A 144 -18.87 -10.78 30.08
CA ASN A 144 -19.59 -11.68 29.18
C ASN A 144 -19.19 -11.56 27.69
N ARG A 145 -18.40 -10.55 27.30
CA ARG A 145 -17.99 -10.30 25.89
C ARG A 145 -17.33 -11.49 25.20
N TRP A 146 -16.72 -12.40 25.97
CA TRP A 146 -16.08 -13.61 25.46
C TRP A 146 -17.08 -14.73 25.11
N TYR A 147 -18.30 -14.68 25.66
CA TYR A 147 -19.39 -15.60 25.32
C TYR A 147 -20.18 -15.16 24.08
N ALA A 148 -19.96 -13.94 23.59
CA ALA A 148 -20.54 -13.50 22.32
C ALA A 148 -19.93 -14.31 21.17
N PHE A 149 -20.77 -14.82 20.25
CA PHE A 149 -20.31 -15.62 19.12
C PHE A 149 -19.43 -14.81 18.14
N TRP A 150 -19.81 -13.56 17.85
CA TRP A 150 -18.99 -12.59 17.11
C TRP A 150 -18.68 -11.35 17.96
N ASP A 151 -17.58 -10.67 17.65
CA ASP A 151 -17.30 -9.33 18.19
C ASP A 151 -18.25 -8.30 17.54
N ALA A 152 -18.67 -7.31 18.32
CA ALA A 152 -19.29 -6.12 17.74
C ALA A 152 -18.28 -5.39 16.84
N PRO A 153 -18.71 -4.74 15.74
CA PRO A 153 -17.84 -3.91 14.91
C PRO A 153 -16.96 -2.99 15.75
N LEU A 154 -15.73 -2.71 15.30
CA LEU A 154 -14.83 -1.76 15.95
C LEU A 154 -15.39 -0.34 15.81
N VAL A 155 -16.12 0.09 16.83
CA VAL A 155 -16.73 1.42 16.86
C VAL A 155 -15.78 2.39 17.56
N MET A 156 -15.37 3.42 16.82
CA MET A 156 -14.47 4.47 17.30
C MET A 156 -15.28 5.67 17.83
N PRO A 157 -14.76 6.43 18.80
CA PRO A 157 -15.37 7.69 19.18
C PRO A 157 -15.54 8.62 17.97
N GLY A 158 -16.77 9.09 17.75
CA GLY A 158 -17.12 9.97 16.63
C GLY A 158 -17.20 9.29 15.25
N SER A 159 -17.18 7.96 15.19
CA SER A 159 -17.20 7.23 13.92
C SER A 159 -18.52 7.38 13.14
N GLN A 160 -18.47 7.13 11.83
CA GLN A 160 -19.64 7.21 10.96
C GLN A 160 -20.74 6.24 11.43
N GLU A 161 -20.36 5.06 11.93
CA GLU A 161 -21.29 4.05 12.45
C GLU A 161 -22.14 4.58 13.61
N LEU A 162 -21.55 5.39 14.52
CA LEU A 162 -22.31 6.03 15.60
C LEU A 162 -23.25 7.11 15.07
N GLN A 163 -22.82 7.85 14.05
CA GLN A 163 -23.61 8.91 13.44
C GLN A 163 -24.83 8.33 12.70
N ASP A 164 -24.63 7.23 11.99
CA ASP A 164 -25.66 6.49 11.26
C ASP A 164 -26.68 5.86 12.22
N GLU A 165 -26.20 5.20 13.29
CA GLU A 165 -27.07 4.66 14.35
C GLU A 165 -27.91 5.78 14.98
N ALA A 166 -27.29 6.91 15.34
CA ALA A 166 -28.02 8.04 15.90
C ALA A 166 -29.05 8.64 14.91
N ALA A 167 -28.73 8.67 13.61
CA ALA A 167 -29.66 9.11 12.58
C ALA A 167 -30.86 8.15 12.43
N TRP A 168 -30.60 6.85 12.49
CA TRP A 168 -31.63 5.82 12.47
C TRP A 168 -32.55 5.86 13.71
N GLN A 169 -31.98 6.04 14.90
CA GLN A 169 -32.78 6.20 16.13
C GLN A 169 -33.69 7.44 16.07
N ARG A 170 -33.19 8.56 15.54
CA ARG A 170 -33.98 9.77 15.33
C ARG A 170 -35.12 9.55 14.33
N SER A 171 -34.90 8.82 13.23
CA SER A 171 -35.95 8.55 12.24
C SER A 171 -37.07 7.69 12.82
N ARG A 172 -36.75 6.75 13.72
CA ARG A 172 -37.76 5.99 14.47
C ARG A 172 -38.56 6.82 15.45
N GLN A 173 -37.93 7.77 16.15
CA GLN A 173 -38.61 8.65 17.09
C GLN A 173 -39.47 9.71 16.37
N GLY A 174 -39.05 10.19 15.20
CA GLY A 174 -39.79 11.15 14.39
C GLY A 174 -41.02 10.59 13.65
N GLY A 175 -41.11 9.26 13.49
CA GLY A 175 -42.26 8.60 12.84
C GLY A 175 -43.53 8.51 13.71
N GLY A 176 -43.48 8.94 14.97
CA GLY A 176 -44.60 8.83 15.92
C GLY A 176 -45.68 9.91 15.81
N ASN A 177 -45.45 11.03 15.10
CA ASN A 177 -46.36 12.18 15.06
C ASN A 177 -46.75 12.59 13.62
N GLY A 178 -47.26 11.65 12.83
CA GLY A 178 -47.56 11.90 11.41
C GLY A 178 -48.74 11.12 10.83
N ALA A 179 -49.81 10.88 11.60
CA ALA A 179 -51.09 10.51 11.01
C ALA A 179 -51.71 11.76 10.32
N GLY A 180 -51.37 12.02 9.05
CA GLY A 180 -51.87 13.21 8.35
C GLY A 180 -51.59 13.27 6.85
N ARG A 181 -52.49 12.67 6.06
CA ARG A 181 -52.84 12.92 4.64
C ARG A 181 -51.94 13.86 3.81
N GLY A 182 -51.33 13.32 2.75
CA GLY A 182 -50.87 14.12 1.60
C GLY A 182 -50.09 13.30 0.58
N GLY A 183 -50.71 13.01 -0.57
CA GLY A 183 -50.09 12.26 -1.66
C GLY A 183 -48.99 13.07 -2.35
N GLY A 184 -47.78 12.52 -2.40
CA GLY A 184 -46.67 13.03 -3.20
C GLY A 184 -45.65 11.92 -3.39
N ARG A 185 -45.40 11.54 -4.65
CA ARG A 185 -44.30 10.63 -5.02
C ARG A 185 -42.97 11.35 -4.73
N GLY A 186 -42.44 11.17 -3.53
CA GLY A 186 -41.13 11.65 -3.11
C GLY A 186 -40.44 10.51 -2.38
N GLN A 187 -39.27 10.12 -2.91
CA GLN A 187 -38.29 9.15 -2.40
C GLN A 187 -38.70 8.32 -1.18
N ASP A 188 -38.82 7.02 -1.43
CA ASP A 188 -38.90 5.99 -0.41
C ASP A 188 -37.79 6.20 0.65
N PRO A 189 -38.11 6.38 1.94
CA PRO A 189 -37.11 6.48 3.01
C PRO A 189 -36.32 5.17 3.25
N GLN A 190 -36.46 4.19 2.36
CA GLN A 190 -35.75 2.90 2.32
C GLN A 190 -34.21 3.01 2.21
N ALA A 191 -33.62 4.21 2.26
CA ALA A 191 -32.17 4.38 2.25
C ALA A 191 -31.57 4.82 3.60
N VAL A 192 -32.32 4.82 4.71
CA VAL A 192 -31.64 4.65 6.00
C VAL A 192 -31.31 3.17 6.07
N LEU A 193 -30.09 2.81 5.62
CA LEU A 193 -29.49 1.51 5.83
C LEU A 193 -29.84 1.09 7.26
N GLN A 194 -30.74 0.13 7.45
CA GLN A 194 -30.86 -0.52 8.74
C GLN A 194 -29.46 -1.05 9.00
N PRO A 195 -28.73 -0.59 10.04
CA PRO A 195 -27.40 -1.10 10.26
C PRO A 195 -27.57 -2.59 10.54
N ASN A 196 -27.20 -3.43 9.56
CA ASN A 196 -27.31 -4.89 9.63
C ASN A 196 -26.28 -5.48 10.62
N ARG A 197 -25.80 -4.66 11.55
CA ARG A 197 -24.99 -5.01 12.69
C ARG A 197 -25.43 -4.09 13.81
N THR A 198 -26.09 -4.66 14.80
CA THR A 198 -26.25 -4.01 16.10
C THR A 198 -24.86 -3.59 16.56
N VAL A 199 -24.62 -2.27 16.63
CA VAL A 199 -23.33 -1.76 17.07
C VAL A 199 -23.15 -2.05 18.57
N GLY A 200 -21.93 -2.39 18.96
CA GLY A 200 -21.56 -2.41 20.37
C GLY A 200 -21.25 -1.00 20.87
N PRO A 201 -21.10 -0.80 22.19
CA PRO A 201 -20.60 0.46 22.73
C PRO A 201 -19.28 0.88 22.06
N GLN A 202 -19.09 2.21 21.94
CA GLN A 202 -17.84 2.78 21.43
C GLN A 202 -16.65 2.34 22.30
N ARG A 203 -15.49 2.10 21.68
CA ARG A 203 -14.26 1.84 22.43
C ARG A 203 -13.79 3.13 23.10
N THR A 204 -13.28 3.03 24.31
CA THR A 204 -12.61 4.15 24.98
C THR A 204 -11.20 4.34 24.40
N PRO A 205 -10.60 5.54 24.50
CA PRO A 205 -9.23 5.77 24.03
C PRO A 205 -8.21 4.79 24.62
N SER A 206 -8.36 4.38 25.88
CA SER A 206 -7.48 3.40 26.53
C SER A 206 -7.63 1.97 26.01
N GLU A 207 -8.74 1.66 25.35
CA GLU A 207 -8.98 0.34 24.74
C GLU A 207 -8.48 0.26 23.30
N ILE A 208 -8.11 1.40 22.71
CA ILE A 208 -7.67 1.50 21.33
C ILE A 208 -6.15 1.47 21.30
N ARG A 209 -5.60 0.59 20.47
CA ARG A 209 -4.18 0.62 20.11
C ARG A 209 -4.06 0.93 18.63
N ARG A 210 -3.05 1.73 18.31
CA ARG A 210 -2.70 2.08 16.94
C ARG A 210 -1.26 1.66 16.70
N ALA A 211 -1.01 1.13 15.53
CA ALA A 211 0.32 0.76 15.09
C ALA A 211 0.45 1.05 13.59
N ASP A 212 1.61 1.56 13.22
CA ASP A 212 2.02 1.69 11.82
C ASP A 212 2.91 0.49 11.47
N SER A 213 2.88 0.10 10.20
CA SER A 213 3.77 -0.95 9.70
C SER A 213 5.22 -0.48 9.60
N SER A 214 6.15 -1.37 9.94
CA SER A 214 7.54 -1.28 9.51
C SER A 214 7.92 -2.52 8.71
N PHE A 215 8.96 -2.38 7.88
CA PHE A 215 9.50 -3.46 7.06
C PHE A 215 11.00 -3.60 7.28
N HIS A 216 11.46 -4.85 7.29
CA HIS A 216 12.88 -5.16 7.18
C HIS A 216 13.09 -6.43 6.35
N THR A 217 13.44 -6.26 5.08
CA THR A 217 13.74 -7.36 4.16
C THR A 217 14.86 -7.00 3.20
N THR A 218 15.61 -8.00 2.76
CA THR A 218 16.62 -7.89 1.71
C THR A 218 16.30 -8.77 0.49
N SER A 219 15.18 -9.49 0.54
CA SER A 219 14.82 -10.48 -0.48
C SER A 219 13.32 -10.52 -0.73
N CYS A 220 12.94 -11.21 -1.80
CA CYS A 220 11.55 -11.52 -2.07
C CYS A 220 11.39 -12.95 -2.60
N SER A 221 10.16 -13.44 -2.70
CA SER A 221 9.87 -14.69 -3.40
C SER A 221 8.70 -14.50 -4.35
N VAL A 222 8.73 -15.25 -5.45
CA VAL A 222 7.70 -15.22 -6.48
C VAL A 222 7.15 -16.62 -6.65
N LYS A 223 5.83 -16.73 -6.56
CA LYS A 223 5.11 -17.98 -6.84
C LYS A 223 3.94 -17.76 -7.79
N THR A 224 3.59 -18.80 -8.52
CA THR A 224 2.36 -18.86 -9.30
C THR A 224 1.30 -19.65 -8.55
N ASP A 225 0.11 -19.08 -8.37
CA ASP A 225 -1.04 -19.70 -7.70
C ASP A 225 -2.28 -19.58 -8.61
N GLY A 226 -2.61 -20.67 -9.29
CA GLY A 226 -3.63 -20.67 -10.35
C GLY A 226 -3.29 -19.67 -11.46
N ALA A 227 -4.16 -18.68 -11.66
CA ALA A 227 -3.98 -17.58 -12.61
C ALA A 227 -3.26 -16.35 -12.01
N SER A 228 -2.82 -16.42 -10.76
CA SER A 228 -2.21 -15.31 -10.04
C SER A 228 -0.70 -15.47 -9.94
N LEU A 229 0.00 -14.33 -9.97
CA LEU A 229 1.40 -14.23 -9.58
C LEU A 229 1.48 -13.50 -8.25
N ILE A 230 2.17 -14.10 -7.28
CA ILE A 230 2.30 -13.56 -5.94
C ILE A 230 3.76 -13.23 -5.70
N VAL A 231 4.02 -11.95 -5.44
CA VAL A 231 5.32 -11.45 -4.96
C VAL A 231 5.22 -11.27 -3.45
N THR A 232 6.10 -11.95 -2.70
CA THR A 232 6.13 -11.88 -1.23
C THR A 232 7.40 -11.19 -0.77
N PHE A 233 7.23 -10.13 0.02
CA PHE A 233 8.30 -9.51 0.79
C PHE A 233 8.11 -9.88 2.26
N PRO A 234 9.04 -10.62 2.89
CA PRO A 234 8.96 -10.92 4.32
C PRO A 234 9.28 -9.69 5.18
N GLY A 235 9.27 -9.85 6.50
CA GLY A 235 9.79 -8.83 7.42
C GLY A 235 8.85 -7.67 7.71
N LEU A 236 7.56 -7.81 7.39
CA LEU A 236 6.51 -6.91 7.86
C LEU A 236 6.32 -7.07 9.37
N SER A 237 6.40 -5.96 10.11
CA SER A 237 6.01 -5.86 11.52
C SER A 237 4.88 -4.85 11.65
N VAL A 238 3.80 -5.23 12.33
CA VAL A 238 2.60 -4.38 12.46
C VAL A 238 2.10 -4.45 13.90
N GLY A 239 2.77 -3.72 14.79
CA GLY A 239 2.42 -3.70 16.21
C GLY A 239 2.51 -5.06 16.92
N ILE A 240 2.08 -5.08 18.17
CA ILE A 240 1.97 -6.28 18.99
C ILE A 240 0.49 -6.67 19.00
N PHE A 241 0.17 -7.84 18.46
CA PHE A 241 -1.12 -8.49 18.67
C PHE A 241 -0.96 -9.61 19.71
#